data_AF-K5WRL7-F1
#
_entry.id   AF-K5WRL7-F1
#
_cell.length_a   1.000
_cell.length_b   1.000
_cell.length_c   1.000
_cell.angle_alpha   90.00
_cell.angle_beta   90.00
_cell.angle_gamma   90.00
#
_symmetry.space_group_name_H-M   'P 1'
#
loop_
_entity.id
_entity.type
_entity.pdbx_description
1 polymer ?
#
loop_
_entity_poly.entity_id
_entity_poly.type
_entity_poly.pdbx_seq_one_letter_code
_entity_poly.pdbx_strand_id
1 'polypeptide(L)'
;MASPATAVDPPRSTTPFSLSGRASALFNARRASRAPTIIPRTSAISRQDLIASAERIYFRYLSPAANTPGSSENHEIYLPPSLRIHSFPLSSTQEPKTAAEMSIMAQIPDMFHSQKEYVFRAMEQDAFPRFLRAKAFGNLTPVSALVRLIVGLVVLWIGLSAGFSLIFLDVHPKSKRFFLFLPFSIAVLLLISHQYELDPILVFLGQSESTPFRTLRIREPYVKKLLIGRAIWVTVLVCAGVAALTLLFWAVPGHRL
;
A
#
# COMPACT_ATOMS: atom_id res chain seq x y z
N MET A 1 11.41 20.92 51.91
CA MET A 1 11.78 20.44 50.55
C MET A 1 10.87 19.28 50.20
N ALA A 2 9.87 19.50 49.35
CA ALA A 2 8.93 18.47 48.91
C ALA A 2 9.02 18.35 47.38
N SER A 3 9.29 17.14 46.87
CA SER A 3 9.33 16.85 45.43
C SER A 3 7.94 17.02 44.79
N PRO A 4 7.84 17.49 43.53
CA PRO A 4 6.57 17.57 42.84
C PRO A 4 6.14 16.18 42.35
N ALA A 5 4.86 15.88 42.53
CA ALA A 5 4.20 14.65 42.10
C ALA A 5 4.17 14.53 40.57
N THR A 6 4.41 13.33 40.07
CA THR A 6 4.30 12.94 38.66
C THR A 6 2.84 13.02 38.19
N ALA A 7 2.57 13.89 37.23
CA ALA A 7 1.27 13.99 36.57
C ALA A 7 1.00 12.73 35.73
N VAL A 8 -0.14 12.07 35.98
CA VAL A 8 -0.62 10.93 35.20
C VAL A 8 -1.33 11.46 33.95
N ASP A 9 -0.79 11.15 32.77
CA ASP A 9 -1.38 11.52 31.49
C ASP A 9 -2.76 10.86 31.29
N PRO A 10 -3.79 11.61 30.85
CA PRO A 10 -5.09 11.02 30.54
C PRO A 10 -5.05 10.16 29.26
N PRO A 11 -5.94 9.15 29.15
CA PRO A 11 -5.96 8.25 28.00
C PRO A 11 -6.29 9.00 26.69
N ARG A 12 -5.47 8.76 25.66
CA ARG A 12 -5.59 9.38 24.33
C ARG A 12 -6.87 8.92 23.62
N SER A 13 -7.60 9.85 23.01
CA SER A 13 -8.66 9.51 22.06
C SER A 13 -8.06 8.85 20.81
N THR A 14 -8.40 7.59 20.58
CA THR A 14 -7.95 6.82 19.43
C THR A 14 -8.90 7.05 18.26
N THR A 15 -8.49 7.85 17.28
CA THR A 15 -9.08 7.73 15.93
C THR A 15 -8.51 6.48 15.26
N PRO A 16 -9.27 5.78 14.39
CA PRO A 16 -8.87 4.52 13.78
C PRO A 16 -7.65 4.61 12.82
N PHE A 17 -7.05 5.79 12.68
CA PHE A 17 -5.94 6.06 11.76
C PHE A 17 -4.59 6.33 12.45
N SER A 18 -4.51 6.32 13.79
CA SER A 18 -3.25 6.55 14.52
C SER A 18 -2.44 5.25 14.73
N LEU A 19 -1.98 4.63 13.64
CA LEU A 19 -1.00 3.53 13.72
C LEU A 19 0.40 4.10 13.98
N SER A 20 0.76 4.26 15.25
CA SER A 20 2.15 4.33 15.68
C SER A 20 2.76 2.93 15.58
N GLY A 21 3.56 2.70 14.53
CA GLY A 21 4.35 1.49 14.37
C GLY A 21 5.68 1.87 13.74
N ARG A 22 6.78 1.53 14.41
CA ARG A 22 8.17 1.71 13.98
C ARG A 22 8.35 1.32 12.51
N ALA A 23 8.40 2.32 11.62
CA ALA A 23 8.80 2.12 10.23
C ALA A 23 10.31 2.39 10.12
N SER A 24 11.06 1.39 9.67
CA SER A 24 12.49 1.47 9.39
C SER A 24 12.80 2.58 8.38
N ALA A 25 13.82 3.39 8.71
CA ALA A 25 14.12 4.70 8.13
C ALA A 25 14.83 4.68 6.76
N LEU A 26 15.18 3.53 6.19
CA LEU A 26 16.17 3.48 5.11
C LEU A 26 15.66 3.81 3.69
N PHE A 27 14.35 3.84 3.45
CA PHE A 27 13.78 4.23 2.14
C PHE A 27 12.82 5.44 2.20
N ASN A 28 12.74 6.12 3.35
CA ASN A 28 11.86 7.27 3.55
C ASN A 28 12.55 8.63 3.32
N ALA A 29 13.81 8.64 2.87
CA ALA A 29 14.59 9.89 2.73
C ALA A 29 13.96 10.90 1.75
N ARG A 30 13.20 10.46 0.73
CA ARG A 30 12.44 11.37 -0.16
C ARG A 30 11.07 11.80 0.37
N ARG A 31 10.58 11.21 1.46
CA ARG A 31 9.30 11.55 2.10
C ARG A 31 9.48 12.48 3.31
N ALA A 32 10.68 13.04 3.47
CA ALA A 32 11.11 13.84 4.60
C ALA A 32 10.82 15.35 4.47
N SER A 33 9.92 15.77 3.56
CA SER A 33 9.36 17.13 3.54
C SER A 33 8.03 17.24 4.31
N ARG A 34 7.81 16.36 5.30
CA ARG A 34 6.70 16.48 6.25
C ARG A 34 7.13 17.36 7.42
N ALA A 35 7.13 18.67 7.25
CA ALA A 35 6.94 19.50 8.45
C ALA A 35 5.58 19.10 9.06
N PRO A 36 5.45 18.92 10.38
CA PRO A 36 4.25 18.34 10.96
C PRO A 36 3.05 19.28 10.77
N THR A 37 1.93 18.77 10.24
CA THR A 37 0.59 19.39 10.39
C THR A 37 -0.02 19.10 11.76
N ILE A 38 0.67 18.29 12.56
CA ILE A 38 0.31 17.94 13.91
C ILE A 38 1.05 18.91 14.83
N ILE A 39 0.32 19.85 15.42
CA ILE A 39 0.86 20.71 16.47
C ILE A 39 1.26 19.80 17.65
N PRO A 40 2.53 19.74 18.05
CA PRO A 40 2.94 18.94 19.19
C PRO A 40 2.20 19.43 20.43
N ARG A 41 1.46 18.55 21.11
CA ARG A 41 0.68 18.90 22.31
C ARG A 41 1.55 19.11 23.56
N THR A 42 2.85 19.34 23.37
CA THR A 42 3.82 19.56 24.45
C THR A 42 3.76 21.00 24.98
N SER A 43 3.06 21.92 24.29
CA SER A 43 2.85 23.31 24.69
C SER A 43 1.39 23.73 24.49
N ALA A 44 0.97 24.78 25.20
CA ALA A 44 -0.33 25.41 24.97
C ALA A 44 -0.41 25.92 23.52
N ILE A 45 -1.52 25.63 22.84
CA ILE A 45 -1.74 26.01 21.43
C ILE A 45 -1.97 27.52 21.38
N SER A 46 -1.07 28.24 20.71
CA SER A 46 -1.21 29.68 20.55
C SER A 46 -2.15 30.04 19.39
N ARG A 47 -2.65 31.27 19.42
CA ARG A 47 -3.43 31.86 18.32
C ARG A 47 -2.65 31.84 17.00
N GLN A 48 -1.35 32.13 17.08
CA GLN A 48 -0.46 32.18 15.93
C GLN A 48 -0.25 30.80 15.31
N ASP A 49 -0.18 29.74 16.15
CA ASP A 49 -0.03 28.36 15.66
C ASP A 49 -1.25 27.91 14.85
N LEU A 50 -2.46 28.34 15.25
CA LEU A 50 -3.68 28.05 14.50
C LEU A 50 -3.67 28.73 13.13
N ILE A 51 -3.30 30.01 13.08
CA ILE A 51 -3.17 30.78 11.83
C ILE A 51 -2.13 30.12 10.92
N ALA A 52 -0.95 29.83 11.45
CA ALA A 52 0.13 29.18 10.69
C ALA A 52 -0.29 27.79 10.16
N SER A 53 -1.05 27.02 10.94
CA SER A 53 -1.56 25.71 10.50
C SER A 53 -2.58 25.84 9.36
N ALA A 54 -3.47 26.83 9.45
CA ALA A 54 -4.52 27.07 8.47
C ALA A 54 -3.95 27.61 7.15
N GLU A 55 -3.04 28.58 7.23
CA GLU A 55 -2.29 29.12 6.10
C GLU A 55 -1.56 27.99 5.35
N ARG A 56 -0.94 27.09 6.12
CA ARG A 56 -0.22 25.95 5.53
C ARG A 56 -1.12 24.94 4.85
N ILE A 57 -2.29 24.61 5.43
CA ILE A 57 -3.28 23.74 4.80
C ILE A 57 -3.74 24.35 3.48
N TYR A 58 -4.01 25.67 3.48
CA TYR A 58 -4.41 26.40 2.30
C TYR A 58 -3.34 26.31 1.19
N PHE A 59 -2.11 26.74 1.46
CA PHE A 59 -1.06 26.74 0.42
C PHE A 59 -0.66 25.34 -0.03
N ARG A 60 -0.82 24.30 0.80
CA ARG A 60 -0.45 22.94 0.40
C ARG A 60 -1.52 22.24 -0.43
N TYR A 61 -2.80 22.45 -0.12
CA TYR A 61 -3.89 21.61 -0.64
C TYR A 61 -4.98 22.38 -1.40
N LEU A 62 -5.15 23.68 -1.15
CA LEU A 62 -6.28 24.47 -1.64
C LEU A 62 -5.85 25.58 -2.62
N SER A 63 -4.62 26.09 -2.52
CA SER A 63 -4.12 27.10 -3.45
C SER A 63 -3.73 26.46 -4.79
N PRO A 64 -3.95 27.16 -5.92
CA PRO A 64 -3.46 26.73 -7.21
C PRO A 64 -1.95 26.48 -7.18
N ALA A 65 -1.49 25.44 -7.87
CA ALA A 65 -0.08 25.03 -7.94
C ALA A 65 0.92 26.17 -8.25
N ALA A 66 0.49 27.23 -8.95
CA ALA A 66 1.30 28.41 -9.25
C ALA A 66 1.75 29.21 -8.01
N ASN A 67 1.08 29.07 -6.87
CA ASN A 67 1.27 29.92 -5.69
C ASN A 67 2.07 29.25 -4.56
N THR A 68 2.59 28.02 -4.76
CA THR A 68 3.38 27.34 -3.71
C THR A 68 4.89 27.49 -3.96
N PRO A 69 5.59 28.40 -3.27
CA PRO A 69 7.03 28.57 -3.44
C PRO A 69 7.80 27.33 -2.94
N GLY A 70 8.60 26.72 -3.82
CA GLY A 70 9.54 25.65 -3.48
C GLY A 70 8.97 24.23 -3.46
N SER A 71 7.69 24.00 -3.83
CA SER A 71 7.16 22.65 -4.02
C SER A 71 7.04 22.29 -5.49
N SER A 72 7.90 21.40 -5.97
CA SER A 72 7.79 20.79 -7.30
C SER A 72 6.64 19.76 -7.42
N GLU A 73 5.89 19.54 -6.33
CA GLU A 73 4.80 18.56 -6.26
C GLU A 73 3.46 19.25 -6.02
N ASN A 74 2.60 19.22 -7.03
CA ASN A 74 1.23 19.73 -6.96
C ASN A 74 0.37 18.80 -6.10
N HIS A 75 -0.01 19.25 -4.90
CA HIS A 75 -0.90 18.54 -3.98
C HIS A 75 -2.31 19.16 -3.95
N GLU A 76 -2.63 19.96 -4.96
CA GLU A 76 -3.93 20.61 -5.07
C GLU A 76 -5.04 19.57 -5.15
N ILE A 77 -6.00 19.68 -4.25
CA ILE A 77 -7.15 18.80 -4.22
C ILE A 77 -8.16 19.30 -5.25
N TYR A 78 -8.71 18.39 -6.04
CA TYR A 78 -9.78 18.73 -6.97
C TYR A 78 -11.02 19.19 -6.20
N LEU A 79 -11.39 20.46 -6.36
CA LEU A 79 -12.57 21.06 -5.76
C LEU A 79 -13.46 21.69 -6.84
N PRO A 80 -14.80 21.57 -6.71
CA PRO A 80 -15.73 22.25 -7.58
C PRO A 80 -15.56 23.78 -7.42
N PRO A 81 -15.86 24.58 -8.47
CA PRO A 81 -15.64 26.02 -8.44
C PRO A 81 -16.27 26.74 -7.23
N SER A 82 -17.41 26.26 -6.75
CA SER A 82 -18.13 26.82 -5.59
C SER A 82 -17.41 26.66 -4.25
N LEU A 83 -16.49 25.70 -4.13
CA LEU A 83 -15.75 25.43 -2.89
C LEU A 83 -14.29 25.88 -2.96
N ARG A 84 -13.86 26.49 -4.06
CA ARG A 84 -12.49 26.98 -4.22
C ARG A 84 -12.27 28.25 -3.41
N ILE A 85 -11.10 28.34 -2.81
CA ILE A 85 -10.65 29.51 -2.06
C ILE A 85 -9.50 30.13 -2.87
N HIS A 86 -9.62 31.40 -3.23
CA HIS A 86 -8.66 32.09 -4.10
C HIS A 86 -7.53 32.80 -3.36
N SER A 87 -7.77 33.19 -2.12
CA SER A 87 -6.78 33.84 -1.26
C SER A 87 -7.02 33.47 0.20
N PHE A 88 -5.95 33.45 0.98
CA PHE A 88 -6.01 33.28 2.41
C PHE A 88 -6.05 34.66 3.08
N PRO A 89 -7.03 34.95 3.97
CA PRO A 89 -7.27 36.30 4.49
C PRO A 89 -6.39 36.70 5.69
N LEU A 90 -5.60 35.78 6.26
CA LEU A 90 -4.74 36.02 7.41
C LEU A 90 -3.27 35.77 7.05
N SER A 91 -2.34 36.18 7.90
CA SER A 91 -0.90 35.93 7.71
C SER A 91 -0.29 35.44 9.01
N SER A 92 0.56 34.41 8.96
CA SER A 92 1.30 33.96 10.15
C SER A 92 2.45 34.88 10.57
N THR A 93 2.73 35.96 9.83
CA THR A 93 3.78 36.93 10.20
C THR A 93 3.27 38.13 10.98
N GLN A 94 1.96 38.38 10.97
CA GLN A 94 1.35 39.53 11.64
C GLN A 94 0.23 39.06 12.55
N GLU A 95 0.18 39.60 13.76
CA GLU A 95 -0.97 39.36 14.65
C GLU A 95 -2.20 40.11 14.12
N PRO A 96 -3.41 39.51 14.21
CA PRO A 96 -4.64 40.15 13.79
C PRO A 96 -4.94 41.37 14.67
N LYS A 97 -5.01 42.55 14.07
CA LYS A 97 -5.24 43.84 14.75
C LYS A 97 -6.64 44.38 14.51
N THR A 98 -7.24 44.03 13.38
CA THR A 98 -8.55 44.55 12.98
C THR A 98 -9.67 43.66 13.54
N ALA A 99 -10.82 44.26 13.89
CA ALA A 99 -12.00 43.51 14.34
C ALA A 99 -12.44 42.43 13.32
N ALA A 100 -12.27 42.70 12.02
CA ALA A 100 -12.51 41.74 10.95
C ALA A 100 -11.52 40.56 10.95
N GLU A 101 -10.23 40.81 11.20
CA GLU A 101 -9.23 39.74 11.25
C GLU A 101 -9.46 38.84 12.47
N MET A 102 -9.84 39.43 13.61
CA MET A 102 -10.21 38.67 14.81
C MET A 102 -11.44 37.80 14.61
N SER A 103 -12.46 38.27 13.86
CA SER A 103 -13.65 37.47 13.57
C SER A 103 -13.36 36.31 12.62
N ILE A 104 -12.51 36.51 11.62
CA ILE A 104 -12.02 35.45 10.73
C ILE A 104 -11.18 34.44 11.53
N MET A 105 -10.33 34.94 12.44
CA MET A 105 -9.51 34.08 13.28
C MET A 105 -10.37 33.15 14.15
N ALA A 106 -11.49 33.64 14.68
CA ALA A 106 -12.44 32.82 15.43
C ALA A 106 -13.07 31.69 14.58
N GLN A 107 -13.15 31.87 13.26
CA GLN A 107 -13.69 30.88 12.32
C GLN A 107 -12.67 29.84 11.86
N ILE A 108 -11.36 30.03 12.12
CA ILE A 108 -10.30 29.11 11.69
C ILE A 108 -10.61 27.62 11.98
N PRO A 109 -11.13 27.24 13.18
CA PRO A 109 -11.42 25.84 13.47
C PRO A 109 -12.37 25.16 12.45
N ASP A 110 -13.32 25.90 11.90
CA ASP A 110 -14.33 25.39 10.96
C ASP A 110 -14.22 25.98 9.54
N MET A 111 -13.21 26.81 9.28
CA MET A 111 -13.04 27.54 8.02
C MET A 111 -13.01 26.64 6.78
N PHE A 112 -12.43 25.42 6.90
CA PHE A 112 -12.31 24.46 5.79
C PHE A 112 -13.33 23.32 5.85
N HIS A 113 -14.43 23.49 6.61
CA HIS A 113 -15.39 22.42 6.84
C HIS A 113 -16.03 21.91 5.55
N SER A 114 -16.47 22.82 4.68
CA SER A 114 -17.13 22.47 3.41
C SER A 114 -16.21 21.71 2.45
N GLN A 115 -14.94 22.12 2.35
CA GLN A 115 -13.92 21.44 1.54
C GLN A 115 -13.62 20.06 2.10
N LYS A 116 -13.44 19.95 3.42
CA LYS A 116 -13.22 18.67 4.10
C LYS A 116 -14.36 17.70 3.86
N GLU A 117 -15.61 18.14 3.97
CA GLU A 117 -16.78 17.30 3.76
C GLU A 117 -16.86 16.80 2.31
N TYR A 118 -16.64 17.69 1.33
CA TYR A 118 -16.60 17.31 -0.08
C TYR A 118 -15.54 16.24 -0.34
N VAL A 119 -14.31 16.45 0.14
CA VAL A 119 -13.20 15.51 -0.06
C VAL A 119 -13.47 14.19 0.65
N PHE A 120 -14.06 14.22 1.86
CA PHE A 120 -14.45 13.02 2.58
C PHE A 120 -15.46 12.20 1.77
N ARG A 121 -16.53 12.83 1.28
CA ARG A 121 -17.55 12.16 0.45
C ARG A 121 -16.96 11.63 -0.85
N ALA A 122 -16.10 12.39 -1.52
CA ALA A 122 -15.42 11.95 -2.73
C ALA A 122 -14.52 10.73 -2.48
N MET A 123 -13.77 10.71 -1.38
CA MET A 123 -12.96 9.56 -0.99
C MET A 123 -13.81 8.34 -0.62
N GLU A 124 -14.91 8.55 0.10
CA GLU A 124 -15.83 7.49 0.50
C GLU A 124 -16.51 6.83 -0.70
N GLN A 125 -16.83 7.61 -1.74
CA GLN A 125 -17.53 7.12 -2.93
C GLN A 125 -16.60 6.43 -3.94
N ASP A 126 -15.37 6.92 -4.16
CA ASP A 126 -14.48 6.38 -5.20
C ASP A 126 -13.28 5.62 -4.61
N ALA A 127 -12.44 6.30 -3.82
CA ALA A 127 -11.17 5.76 -3.38
C ALA A 127 -11.33 4.58 -2.40
N PHE A 128 -12.28 4.68 -1.47
CA PHE A 128 -12.45 3.71 -0.41
C PHE A 128 -12.97 2.35 -0.92
N PRO A 129 -14.01 2.25 -1.76
CA PRO A 129 -14.44 0.98 -2.33
C PRO A 129 -13.35 0.32 -3.17
N ARG A 130 -12.57 1.11 -3.92
CA ARG A 130 -11.42 0.60 -4.70
C ARG A 130 -10.32 0.07 -3.81
N PHE A 131 -10.02 0.76 -2.72
CA PHE A 131 -9.07 0.29 -1.72
C PHE A 131 -9.50 -1.05 -1.10
N LEU A 132 -10.77 -1.17 -0.70
CA LEU A 132 -11.32 -2.41 -0.17
C LEU A 132 -11.24 -3.53 -1.21
N ARG A 133 -11.60 -3.26 -2.46
CA ARG A 133 -11.48 -4.23 -3.57
C ARG A 133 -10.03 -4.68 -3.75
N ALA A 134 -9.10 -3.75 -3.86
CA ALA A 134 -7.69 -4.07 -4.04
C ALA A 134 -7.14 -4.94 -2.90
N LYS A 135 -7.53 -4.68 -1.65
CA LYS A 135 -7.11 -5.47 -0.49
C LYS A 135 -7.89 -6.77 -0.28
N ALA A 136 -9.11 -6.85 -0.76
CA ALA A 136 -9.93 -8.05 -0.69
C ALA A 136 -9.54 -9.09 -1.76
N PHE A 137 -9.16 -8.64 -2.96
CA PHE A 137 -8.95 -9.53 -4.11
C PHE A 137 -7.48 -9.83 -4.46
N GLY A 138 -6.51 -9.17 -3.86
CA GLY A 138 -5.10 -9.45 -4.14
C GLY A 138 -4.27 -9.36 -2.89
N ASN A 139 -3.27 -10.24 -2.76
CA ASN A 139 -2.22 -10.05 -1.78
C ASN A 139 -0.91 -9.61 -2.43
N LEU A 140 -0.84 -9.51 -3.76
CA LEU A 140 0.33 -9.07 -4.52
C LEU A 140 0.18 -7.66 -5.05
N THR A 141 1.31 -6.98 -5.22
CA THR A 141 1.36 -5.74 -5.99
C THR A 141 1.48 -6.05 -7.49
N PRO A 142 0.98 -5.16 -8.38
CA PRO A 142 1.08 -5.36 -9.83
C PRO A 142 2.53 -5.58 -10.31
N VAL A 143 3.48 -4.86 -9.72
CA VAL A 143 4.91 -4.99 -10.04
C VAL A 143 5.44 -6.36 -9.66
N SER A 144 5.17 -6.82 -8.43
CA SER A 144 5.63 -8.14 -8.00
C SER A 144 4.91 -9.28 -8.75
N ALA A 145 3.65 -9.09 -9.15
CA ALA A 145 2.96 -10.04 -10.03
C ALA A 145 3.66 -10.12 -11.40
N LEU A 146 4.08 -8.99 -11.97
CA LEU A 146 4.81 -8.93 -13.24
C LEU A 146 6.19 -9.61 -13.14
N VAL A 147 6.95 -9.35 -12.06
CA VAL A 147 8.23 -10.04 -11.83
C VAL A 147 8.03 -11.55 -11.75
N ARG A 148 6.99 -12.03 -11.04
CA ARG A 148 6.64 -13.45 -10.97
C ARG A 148 6.31 -14.02 -12.36
N LEU A 149 5.60 -13.29 -13.21
CA LEU A 149 5.32 -13.71 -14.58
C LEU A 149 6.62 -13.96 -15.36
N ILE A 150 7.53 -12.98 -15.37
CA ILE A 150 8.79 -13.07 -16.13
C ILE A 150 9.63 -14.25 -15.62
N VAL A 151 9.83 -14.33 -14.30
CA VAL A 151 10.62 -15.41 -13.69
C VAL A 151 9.94 -16.77 -13.92
N GLY A 152 8.61 -16.84 -13.80
CA GLY A 152 7.83 -18.05 -14.05
C GLY A 152 7.98 -18.57 -15.48
N LEU A 153 7.94 -17.67 -16.48
CA LEU A 153 8.16 -18.04 -17.89
C LEU A 153 9.58 -18.53 -18.15
N VAL A 154 10.59 -17.87 -17.57
CA VAL A 154 12.00 -18.29 -17.70
C VAL A 154 12.22 -19.66 -17.06
N VAL A 155 11.72 -19.88 -15.84
CA VAL A 155 11.84 -21.18 -15.15
C VAL A 155 11.08 -22.27 -15.89
N LEU A 156 9.89 -21.96 -16.45
CA LEU A 156 9.14 -22.90 -17.28
C LEU A 156 9.93 -23.31 -18.51
N TRP A 157 10.52 -22.34 -19.22
CA TRP A 157 11.35 -22.61 -20.38
C TRP A 157 12.56 -23.50 -20.04
N ILE A 158 13.26 -23.22 -18.94
CA ILE A 158 14.36 -24.06 -18.45
C ILE A 158 13.86 -25.48 -18.13
N GLY A 159 12.73 -25.61 -17.42
CA GLY A 159 12.15 -26.90 -17.05
C GLY A 159 11.74 -27.74 -18.27
N LEU A 160 11.09 -27.11 -19.26
CA LEU A 160 10.73 -27.76 -20.52
C LEU A 160 11.97 -28.18 -21.31
N SER A 161 12.95 -27.29 -21.45
CA SER A 161 14.21 -27.57 -22.15
C SER A 161 14.94 -28.76 -21.52
N ALA A 162 15.14 -28.74 -20.20
CA ALA A 162 15.74 -29.86 -19.46
C ALA A 162 14.91 -31.15 -19.60
N GLY A 163 13.58 -31.04 -19.55
CA GLY A 163 12.68 -32.18 -19.73
C GLY A 163 12.83 -32.84 -21.10
N PHE A 164 12.83 -32.06 -22.17
CA PHE A 164 13.06 -32.57 -23.52
C PHE A 164 14.46 -33.16 -23.68
N SER A 165 15.50 -32.51 -23.14
CA SER A 165 16.86 -33.08 -23.16
C SER A 165 16.95 -34.43 -22.46
N LEU A 166 16.29 -34.60 -21.31
CA LEU A 166 16.29 -35.88 -20.57
C LEU A 166 15.50 -37.00 -21.28
N ILE A 167 14.48 -36.63 -22.06
CA ILE A 167 13.73 -37.57 -22.91
C ILE A 167 14.58 -37.98 -24.11
N PHE A 168 15.15 -37.02 -24.82
CA PHE A 168 15.94 -37.24 -26.04
C PHE A 168 17.31 -37.86 -25.80
N LEU A 169 17.89 -37.74 -24.60
CA LEU A 169 19.13 -38.44 -24.25
C LEU A 169 18.88 -39.86 -23.72
N ASP A 170 17.60 -40.24 -23.54
CA ASP A 170 17.16 -41.50 -22.95
C ASP A 170 17.88 -41.85 -21.63
N VAL A 171 17.88 -40.90 -20.70
CA VAL A 171 18.63 -41.03 -19.44
C VAL A 171 18.01 -42.11 -18.53
N HIS A 172 18.83 -43.10 -18.15
CA HIS A 172 18.51 -44.09 -17.14
C HIS A 172 19.14 -43.77 -15.76
N PRO A 173 18.46 -44.08 -14.63
CA PRO A 173 17.09 -44.56 -14.53
C PRO A 173 16.04 -43.47 -14.82
N LYS A 174 14.84 -43.87 -15.27
CA LYS A 174 13.71 -42.95 -15.57
C LYS A 174 13.31 -42.05 -14.39
N SER A 175 13.58 -42.48 -13.16
CA SER A 175 13.31 -41.72 -11.94
C SER A 175 14.02 -40.36 -11.91
N LYS A 176 15.12 -40.17 -12.64
CA LYS A 176 15.78 -38.86 -12.77
C LYS A 176 14.86 -37.78 -13.37
N ARG A 177 13.91 -38.17 -14.23
CA ARG A 177 12.92 -37.23 -14.82
C ARG A 177 11.94 -36.70 -13.79
N PHE A 178 11.71 -37.41 -12.68
CA PHE A 178 10.82 -36.96 -11.62
C PHE A 178 11.31 -35.65 -10.95
N PHE A 179 12.62 -35.38 -10.97
CA PHE A 179 13.17 -34.12 -10.46
C PHE A 179 12.72 -32.88 -11.24
N LEU A 180 12.14 -33.04 -12.45
CA LEU A 180 11.49 -31.95 -13.18
C LEU A 180 10.28 -31.36 -12.44
N PHE A 181 9.74 -32.09 -11.46
CA PHE A 181 8.75 -31.56 -10.53
C PHE A 181 9.21 -30.25 -9.88
N LEU A 182 10.50 -30.09 -9.60
CA LEU A 182 11.05 -28.89 -8.94
C LEU A 182 10.92 -27.62 -9.79
N PRO A 183 11.50 -27.55 -11.02
CA PRO A 183 11.31 -26.38 -11.88
C PRO A 183 9.85 -26.17 -12.28
N PHE A 184 9.08 -27.24 -12.51
CA PHE A 184 7.64 -27.10 -12.81
C PHE A 184 6.85 -26.55 -11.62
N SER A 185 7.16 -26.96 -10.39
CA SER A 185 6.53 -26.41 -9.18
C SER A 185 6.74 -24.90 -9.07
N ILE A 186 7.99 -24.46 -9.23
CA ILE A 186 8.33 -23.04 -9.15
C ILE A 186 7.66 -22.27 -10.30
N ALA A 187 7.76 -22.76 -11.53
CA ALA A 187 7.17 -22.12 -12.71
C ALA A 187 5.65 -21.96 -12.58
N VAL A 188 4.92 -23.06 -12.33
CA VAL A 188 3.47 -23.06 -12.25
C VAL A 188 2.98 -22.21 -11.06
N LEU A 189 3.66 -22.29 -9.91
CA LEU A 189 3.33 -21.44 -8.76
C LEU A 189 3.42 -19.96 -9.12
N LEU A 190 4.50 -19.53 -9.78
CA LEU A 190 4.70 -18.13 -10.15
C LEU A 190 3.70 -17.65 -11.22
N LEU A 191 3.43 -18.47 -12.24
CA LEU A 191 2.51 -18.13 -13.32
C LEU A 191 1.06 -18.05 -12.84
N ILE A 192 0.61 -19.02 -12.05
CA ILE A 192 -0.76 -18.99 -11.48
C ILE A 192 -0.88 -17.86 -10.45
N SER A 193 0.15 -17.61 -9.64
CA SER A 193 0.14 -16.49 -8.70
C SER A 193 0.02 -15.14 -9.41
N HIS A 194 0.64 -14.98 -10.58
CA HIS A 194 0.45 -13.81 -11.43
C HIS A 194 -1.00 -13.70 -11.93
N GLN A 195 -1.55 -14.78 -12.53
CA GLN A 195 -2.88 -14.77 -13.14
C GLN A 195 -4.00 -14.45 -12.15
N TYR A 196 -3.85 -14.84 -10.89
CA TYR A 196 -4.83 -14.60 -9.82
C TYR A 196 -4.50 -13.39 -8.93
N GLU A 197 -3.40 -12.68 -9.21
CA GLU A 197 -2.85 -11.60 -8.35
C GLU A 197 -2.71 -12.02 -6.88
N LEU A 198 -2.47 -13.32 -6.64
CA LEU A 198 -2.52 -13.94 -5.34
C LEU A 198 -1.41 -14.99 -5.19
N ASP A 199 -0.54 -14.79 -4.20
CA ASP A 199 0.47 -15.75 -3.79
C ASP A 199 -0.05 -16.60 -2.62
N PRO A 200 -0.35 -17.90 -2.83
CA PRO A 200 -0.93 -18.76 -1.81
C PRO A 200 0.00 -18.97 -0.61
N ILE A 201 1.33 -18.98 -0.82
CA ILE A 201 2.31 -19.18 0.26
C ILE A 201 2.21 -18.02 1.24
N LEU A 202 2.22 -16.79 0.73
CA LEU A 202 2.11 -15.59 1.57
C LEU A 202 0.77 -15.54 2.30
N VAL A 203 -0.35 -15.92 1.65
CA VAL A 203 -1.66 -15.95 2.30
C VAL A 203 -1.68 -16.95 3.46
N PHE A 204 -1.12 -18.16 3.30
CA PHE A 204 -1.06 -19.15 4.38
C PHE A 204 -0.18 -18.69 5.55
N LEU A 205 0.86 -17.89 5.28
CA LEU A 205 1.66 -17.22 6.30
C LEU A 205 0.95 -15.99 6.93
N GLY A 206 -0.27 -15.67 6.49
CA GLY A 206 -1.03 -14.51 6.95
C GLY A 206 -0.43 -13.17 6.53
N GLN A 207 0.32 -13.15 5.42
CA GLN A 207 1.01 -11.99 4.89
C GLN A 207 0.39 -11.53 3.57
N SER A 208 0.44 -10.21 3.34
CA SER A 208 0.06 -9.54 2.09
C SER A 208 1.07 -8.47 1.76
N GLU A 209 1.40 -8.32 0.50
CA GLU A 209 2.31 -7.30 0.01
C GLU A 209 1.63 -5.91 -0.03
N SER A 210 2.32 -4.90 0.49
CA SER A 210 1.85 -3.50 0.45
C SER A 210 2.56 -2.68 -0.61
N THR A 211 3.86 -2.88 -0.71
CA THR A 211 4.76 -2.31 -1.71
C THR A 211 5.62 -3.46 -2.21
N PRO A 212 6.19 -3.39 -3.41
CA PRO A 212 7.01 -4.46 -3.94
C PRO A 212 8.05 -4.92 -2.90
N PHE A 213 8.07 -6.23 -2.62
CA PHE A 213 8.95 -6.90 -1.66
C PHE A 213 8.78 -6.52 -0.18
N ARG A 214 7.69 -5.83 0.17
CA ARG A 214 7.35 -5.52 1.57
C ARG A 214 6.00 -6.10 1.94
N THR A 215 6.02 -7.00 2.92
CA THR A 215 4.84 -7.67 3.45
C THR A 215 4.29 -6.97 4.69
N LEU A 216 2.98 -7.08 4.85
CA LEU A 216 2.19 -6.68 5.99
C LEU A 216 1.32 -7.85 6.43
N ARG A 217 1.07 -7.95 7.73
CA ARG A 217 0.20 -8.97 8.30
C ARG A 217 -1.27 -8.66 8.00
N ILE A 218 -2.00 -9.65 7.51
CA ILE A 218 -3.45 -9.57 7.30
C ILE A 218 -4.12 -9.64 8.68
N ARG A 219 -4.67 -8.51 9.14
CA ARG A 219 -5.36 -8.42 10.44
C ARG A 219 -6.87 -8.55 10.33
N GLU A 220 -7.44 -8.06 9.23
CA GLU A 220 -8.88 -8.02 9.04
C GLU A 220 -9.45 -9.44 8.83
N PRO A 221 -10.30 -9.96 9.73
CA PRO A 221 -10.77 -11.34 9.68
C PRO A 221 -11.59 -11.64 8.43
N TYR A 222 -12.40 -10.70 7.95
CA TYR A 222 -13.19 -10.88 6.73
C TYR A 222 -12.29 -11.07 5.50
N VAL A 223 -11.30 -10.19 5.32
CA VAL A 223 -10.32 -10.27 4.22
C VAL A 223 -9.51 -11.55 4.32
N LYS A 224 -9.11 -11.95 5.54
CA LYS A 224 -8.38 -13.21 5.75
C LYS A 224 -9.17 -14.42 5.28
N LYS A 225 -10.46 -14.52 5.64
CA LYS A 225 -11.32 -15.65 5.19
C LYS A 225 -11.44 -15.70 3.67
N LEU A 226 -11.65 -14.54 3.04
CA LEU A 226 -11.78 -14.44 1.58
C LEU A 226 -10.47 -14.86 0.85
N LEU A 227 -9.34 -14.35 1.32
CA LEU A 227 -8.03 -14.67 0.73
C LEU A 227 -7.68 -16.15 0.94
N ILE A 228 -7.96 -16.74 2.11
CA ILE A 228 -7.71 -18.17 2.35
C ILE A 228 -8.52 -19.04 1.40
N GLY A 229 -9.81 -18.77 1.23
CA GLY A 229 -10.65 -19.54 0.29
C GLY A 229 -10.09 -19.52 -1.13
N ARG A 230 -9.63 -18.35 -1.58
CA ARG A 230 -8.98 -18.22 -2.89
C ARG A 230 -7.59 -18.85 -2.94
N ALA A 231 -6.79 -18.75 -1.88
CA ALA A 231 -5.48 -19.37 -1.80
C ALA A 231 -5.58 -20.89 -1.89
N ILE A 232 -6.61 -21.50 -1.29
CA ILE A 232 -6.90 -22.93 -1.44
C ILE A 232 -7.16 -23.28 -2.90
N TRP A 233 -8.06 -22.54 -3.56
CA TRP A 233 -8.35 -22.75 -4.99
C TRP A 233 -7.09 -22.61 -5.87
N VAL A 234 -6.32 -21.56 -5.66
CA VAL A 234 -5.05 -21.32 -6.38
C VAL A 234 -4.06 -22.46 -6.11
N THR A 235 -3.96 -22.95 -4.88
CA THR A 235 -3.08 -24.07 -4.53
C THR A 235 -3.50 -25.36 -5.25
N VAL A 236 -4.81 -25.64 -5.33
CA VAL A 236 -5.33 -26.78 -6.09
C VAL A 236 -4.93 -26.69 -7.57
N LEU A 237 -5.08 -25.52 -8.18
CA LEU A 237 -4.67 -25.30 -9.58
C LEU A 237 -3.16 -25.48 -9.78
N VAL A 238 -2.35 -24.98 -8.84
CA VAL A 238 -0.89 -25.18 -8.86
C VAL A 238 -0.56 -26.67 -8.77
N CYS A 239 -1.10 -27.39 -7.79
CA CYS A 239 -0.87 -28.82 -7.64
C CYS A 239 -1.29 -29.61 -8.89
N ALA A 240 -2.46 -29.29 -9.46
CA ALA A 240 -2.94 -29.94 -10.67
C ALA A 240 -2.02 -29.67 -11.88
N GLY A 241 -1.62 -28.42 -12.11
CA GLY A 241 -0.73 -28.06 -13.21
C GLY A 241 0.66 -28.70 -13.09
N VAL A 242 1.21 -28.72 -11.87
CA VAL A 242 2.51 -29.37 -11.60
C VAL A 242 2.42 -30.88 -11.79
N ALA A 243 1.37 -31.52 -11.27
CA ALA A 243 1.17 -32.96 -11.44
C ALA A 243 1.01 -33.31 -12.93
N ALA A 244 0.23 -32.55 -13.68
CA ALA A 244 0.03 -32.76 -15.12
C ALA A 244 1.36 -32.70 -15.89
N LEU A 245 2.16 -31.63 -15.69
CA LEU A 245 3.46 -31.48 -16.36
C LEU A 245 4.45 -32.57 -15.94
N THR A 246 4.53 -32.87 -14.64
CA THR A 246 5.48 -33.88 -14.13
C THR A 246 5.13 -35.27 -14.67
N LEU A 247 3.85 -35.65 -14.65
CA LEU A 247 3.40 -36.94 -15.18
C LEU A 247 3.58 -37.04 -16.70
N LEU A 248 3.32 -35.96 -17.44
CA LEU A 248 3.56 -35.90 -18.88
C LEU A 248 5.02 -36.26 -19.22
N PHE A 249 5.99 -35.58 -18.60
CA PHE A 249 7.42 -35.79 -18.88
C PHE A 249 7.97 -37.10 -18.27
N TRP A 250 7.34 -37.62 -17.22
CA TRP A 250 7.71 -38.91 -16.63
C TRP A 250 7.18 -40.10 -17.45
N ALA A 251 5.94 -40.02 -17.95
CA ALA A 251 5.27 -41.12 -18.65
C ALA A 251 5.78 -41.32 -20.09
N VAL A 252 6.24 -40.26 -20.74
CA VAL A 252 6.73 -40.33 -22.14
C VAL A 252 7.99 -41.21 -22.22
N PRO A 253 7.99 -42.25 -23.08
CA PRO A 253 9.17 -43.08 -23.31
C PRO A 253 10.30 -42.24 -23.90
N GLY A 254 11.53 -42.47 -23.45
CA GLY A 254 12.70 -41.83 -24.04
C GLY A 254 13.01 -42.43 -25.40
N HIS A 255 13.61 -41.64 -26.27
CA HIS A 255 14.16 -42.10 -27.53
C HIS A 255 15.44 -41.30 -27.79
N ARG A 256 16.55 -42.01 -28.00
CA ARG A 256 17.84 -41.37 -28.26
C ARG A 256 17.88 -40.88 -29.71
N LEU A 257 17.84 -39.56 -29.88
CA LEU A 257 18.04 -38.90 -31.19
C LEU A 257 19.50 -39.00 -31.65
#